data_AF-A0A8T6U508-F1
#
_entry.id   AF-A0A8T6U508-F1
#
_cell.length_a   1.000
_cell.length_b   1.000
_cell.length_c   1.000
_cell.angle_alpha   90.00
_cell.angle_beta   90.00
_cell.angle_gamma   90.00
#
_symmetry.space_group_name_H-M   'P 1'
#
loop_
_entity.id
_entity.type
_entity.pdbx_description
1 polymer ?
#
loop_
_entity_poly.entity_id
_entity_poly.type
_entity_poly.pdbx_seq_one_letter_code
_entity_poly.pdbx_strand_id
1 'polypeptide(L)'
;SLIIDRERKNFPIDRKIIKDKAKEIFGDIEVEDAYMYEGKEGVRVYAPGGKIDILPHSLHIWTVFDENVTDFCNWLMDKVYETSKVQSSSN
;
A
#
# COMPACT_ATOMS: atom_id res chain seq x y z
N SER A 1 10.57 -0.77 -6.20
CA SER A 1 10.24 -1.32 -4.87
C SER A 1 10.78 -0.40 -3.80
N LEU A 2 10.00 -0.14 -2.75
CA LEU A 2 10.39 0.59 -1.55
C LEU A 2 10.29 -0.37 -0.36
N ILE A 3 11.37 -0.53 0.39
CA ILE A 3 11.36 -1.31 1.64
C ILE A 3 11.01 -0.36 2.78
N ILE A 4 9.98 -0.71 3.54
CA ILE A 4 9.47 0.10 4.66
C ILE A 4 10.09 -0.40 5.96
N ASP A 5 9.82 -1.66 6.31
CA ASP A 5 10.33 -2.32 7.50
C ASP A 5 10.33 -3.84 7.27
N ARG A 6 11.51 -4.46 7.21
CA ARG A 6 11.67 -5.88 6.88
C ARG A 6 11.01 -6.83 7.90
N GLU A 7 10.94 -6.40 9.15
CA GLU A 7 10.39 -7.20 10.26
C GLU A 7 8.87 -7.14 10.33
N ARG A 8 8.25 -6.16 9.68
CA ARG A 8 6.81 -5.97 9.69
C ARG A 8 6.09 -7.09 8.95
N LYS A 9 5.19 -7.78 9.66
CA LYS A 9 4.39 -8.89 9.12
C LYS A 9 2.94 -8.56 8.85
N ASN A 10 2.40 -7.52 9.49
CA ASN A 10 0.99 -7.16 9.43
C ASN A 10 0.80 -5.67 9.14
N PHE A 11 -0.29 -5.34 8.45
CA PHE A 11 -0.77 -3.97 8.33
C PHE A 11 -1.33 -3.47 9.68
N PRO A 12 -1.34 -2.14 9.92
CA PRO A 12 -1.92 -1.58 11.14
C PRO A 12 -3.44 -1.42 11.02
N ILE A 13 -3.98 -1.62 9.80
CA ILE A 13 -5.38 -1.51 9.43
C ILE A 13 -5.79 -2.75 8.66
N ASP A 14 -7.10 -2.99 8.60
CA ASP A 14 -7.66 -4.07 7.80
C ASP A 14 -7.33 -3.89 6.31
N ARG A 15 -6.88 -4.96 5.64
CA ARG A 15 -6.62 -4.96 4.20
C ARG A 15 -7.83 -4.53 3.39
N LYS A 16 -9.05 -4.83 3.85
CA LYS A 16 -10.27 -4.39 3.19
C LYS A 16 -10.30 -2.87 3.02
N ILE A 17 -9.80 -2.11 3.99
CA ILE A 17 -9.74 -0.64 3.91
C ILE A 17 -8.80 -0.21 2.78
N ILE A 18 -7.65 -0.89 2.62
CA ILE A 18 -6.72 -0.64 1.52
C ILE A 18 -7.39 -0.93 0.17
N LYS A 19 -8.14 -2.06 0.09
CA LYS A 19 -8.85 -2.45 -1.14
C LYS A 19 -9.97 -1.46 -1.49
N ASP A 20 -10.76 -1.05 -0.51
CA ASP A 20 -11.84 -0.08 -0.68
C ASP A 20 -11.27 1.28 -1.12
N LYS A 21 -10.16 1.73 -0.52
CA LYS A 21 -9.50 2.99 -0.90
C LYS A 21 -8.94 2.96 -2.33
N ALA A 22 -8.41 1.82 -2.77
CA ALA A 22 -7.97 1.67 -4.15
C ALA A 22 -9.14 1.84 -5.13
N LYS A 23 -10.31 1.23 -4.83
CA LYS A 23 -11.51 1.39 -5.65
C LYS A 23 -12.09 2.81 -5.61
N GLU A 24 -11.98 3.49 -4.48
CA GLU A 24 -12.38 4.89 -4.35
C GLU A 24 -11.59 5.79 -5.32
N ILE A 25 -10.27 5.59 -5.44
CA ILE A 25 -9.39 6.43 -6.26
C ILE A 25 -9.38 6.02 -7.73
N PHE A 26 -9.27 4.72 -8.02
CA PHE A 26 -9.08 4.21 -9.38
C PHE A 26 -10.38 3.76 -10.05
N GLY A 27 -11.51 3.75 -9.33
CA GLY A 27 -12.80 3.31 -9.84
C GLY A 27 -12.96 1.79 -9.87
N ASP A 28 -13.64 1.28 -10.91
CA ASP A 28 -13.90 -0.15 -11.08
C ASP A 28 -12.64 -0.89 -11.57
N ILE A 29 -11.76 -1.20 -10.62
CA ILE A 29 -10.53 -1.95 -10.85
C ILE A 29 -10.53 -3.27 -10.09
N GLU A 30 -9.70 -4.18 -10.58
CA GLU A 30 -9.41 -5.44 -9.90
C GLU A 30 -8.49 -5.19 -8.70
N VAL A 31 -8.87 -5.78 -7.57
CA VAL A 31 -8.09 -5.73 -6.32
C VAL A 31 -8.16 -7.08 -5.63
N GLU A 32 -7.00 -7.64 -5.31
CA GLU A 32 -6.84 -9.00 -4.77
C GLU A 32 -5.99 -9.00 -3.50
N ASP A 33 -6.00 -10.11 -2.76
CA ASP A 33 -4.92 -10.35 -1.80
C ASP A 33 -3.61 -10.64 -2.56
N ALA A 34 -2.53 -9.96 -2.20
CA ALA A 34 -1.22 -10.19 -2.79
C ALA A 34 -0.52 -11.41 -2.14
N TYR A 35 0.44 -11.97 -2.87
CA TYR A 35 1.17 -13.20 -2.53
C TYR A 35 1.50 -13.32 -1.04
N MET A 36 1.05 -14.42 -0.46
CA MET A 36 1.20 -14.77 0.94
C MET A 36 2.49 -15.55 1.13
N TYR A 37 3.48 -14.97 1.79
CA TYR A 37 4.68 -15.69 2.23
C TYR A 37 4.93 -15.40 3.70
N GLU A 38 5.22 -16.43 4.50
CA GLU A 38 5.50 -16.30 5.94
C GLU A 38 4.44 -15.54 6.75
N GLY A 39 3.15 -15.65 6.38
CA GLY A 39 2.05 -14.93 7.03
C GLY A 39 2.01 -13.42 6.72
N LYS A 40 2.78 -12.96 5.73
CA LYS A 40 2.73 -11.58 5.23
C LYS A 40 1.68 -11.50 4.12
N GLU A 41 0.45 -11.23 4.51
CA GLU A 41 -0.68 -11.10 3.57
C GLU A 41 -0.76 -9.65 3.07
N GLY A 42 -0.69 -9.47 1.75
CA GLY A 42 -0.69 -8.15 1.10
C GLY A 42 -1.96 -7.81 0.34
N VAL A 43 -1.95 -6.68 -0.37
CA VAL A 43 -2.99 -6.28 -1.31
C VAL A 43 -2.35 -6.02 -2.67
N ARG A 44 -2.93 -6.55 -3.74
CA ARG A 44 -2.56 -6.23 -5.13
C ARG A 44 -3.66 -5.38 -5.75
N VAL A 45 -3.26 -4.25 -6.32
CA VAL A 45 -4.13 -3.31 -7.03
C VAL A 45 -3.71 -3.27 -8.49
N TYR A 46 -4.61 -3.61 -9.41
CA TYR A 46 -4.36 -3.49 -10.85
C TYR A 46 -4.72 -2.08 -11.32
N ALA A 47 -3.83 -1.13 -11.02
CA ALA A 47 -3.95 0.27 -11.46
C ALA A 47 -3.84 0.38 -13.00
N PRO A 48 -4.39 1.44 -13.63
CA PRO A 48 -4.25 1.64 -15.07
C PRO A 48 -2.79 1.53 -15.52
N GLY A 49 -2.52 0.70 -16.52
CA GLY A 49 -1.17 0.52 -17.07
C GLY A 49 -0.23 -0.37 -16.25
N GLY A 50 -0.69 -1.00 -15.16
CA GLY A 50 0.10 -2.01 -14.46
C GLY A 50 -0.44 -2.45 -13.11
N LYS A 51 0.41 -2.49 -12.08
CA LYS A 51 0.00 -2.96 -10.75
C LYS A 51 0.79 -2.34 -9.61
N ILE A 52 0.18 -2.34 -8.44
CA ILE A 52 0.78 -1.93 -7.17
C ILE A 52 0.60 -3.09 -6.18
N ASP A 53 1.70 -3.65 -5.69
CA ASP A 53 1.69 -4.64 -4.61
C ASP A 53 2.04 -3.94 -3.31
N ILE A 54 1.05 -3.88 -2.41
CA ILE A 54 1.15 -3.35 -1.06
C ILE A 54 1.41 -4.54 -0.15
N LEU A 55 2.61 -4.59 0.44
CA LEU A 55 2.98 -5.58 1.45
C LEU A 55 3.22 -4.89 2.79
N PRO A 56 3.07 -5.58 3.93
CA PRO A 56 3.34 -5.00 5.24
C PRO A 56 4.75 -4.40 5.37
N HIS A 57 5.73 -4.99 4.69
CA HIS A 57 7.15 -4.63 4.78
C HIS A 57 7.68 -3.82 3.59
N SER A 58 6.93 -3.75 2.50
CA SER A 58 7.39 -3.14 1.26
C SER A 58 6.24 -2.69 0.36
N LEU A 59 6.54 -1.76 -0.53
CA LEU A 59 5.63 -1.28 -1.56
C LEU A 59 6.29 -1.47 -2.93
N HIS A 60 5.60 -2.13 -3.85
CA HIS A 60 6.08 -2.34 -5.21
C HIS A 60 5.11 -1.68 -6.18
N ILE A 61 5.63 -0.77 -7.00
CA ILE A 61 4.83 0.00 -7.96
C ILE A 61 5.39 -0.32 -9.34
N TRP A 62 4.52 -0.87 -10.18
CA TRP A 62 4.76 -1.13 -11.59
C TRP A 62 3.66 -0.48 -12.40
N THR A 63 3.61 0.85 -12.37
CA THR A 63 2.76 1.67 -13.23
C THR A 63 3.37 3.08 -13.33
N VAL A 64 2.80 3.92 -14.20
CA VAL A 64 3.16 5.34 -14.32
C VAL A 64 2.56 6.11 -13.15
N PHE A 65 3.31 7.05 -12.60
CA PHE A 65 2.80 7.98 -11.59
C PHE A 65 1.99 9.09 -12.28
N ASP A 66 0.67 9.00 -12.16
CA ASP A 66 -0.25 10.12 -12.36
C ASP A 66 -0.72 10.67 -11.00
N GLU A 67 -1.69 11.58 -11.02
CA GLU A 67 -2.26 12.19 -9.80
C GLU A 67 -2.89 11.14 -8.89
N ASN A 68 -3.68 10.21 -9.45
CA ASN A 68 -4.35 9.16 -8.69
C ASN A 68 -3.36 8.19 -8.03
N VAL A 69 -2.33 7.75 -8.76
CA VAL A 69 -1.27 6.89 -8.23
C VAL A 69 -0.48 7.62 -7.14
N THR A 70 -0.23 8.91 -7.33
CA THR A 70 0.46 9.75 -6.34
C THR A 70 -0.36 9.86 -5.06
N ASP A 71 -1.65 10.17 -5.16
CA ASP A 71 -2.56 10.30 -4.02
C ASP A 71 -2.74 9.00 -3.27
N PHE A 72 -2.87 7.88 -3.99
CA PHE A 72 -2.94 6.57 -3.36
C PHE A 72 -1.64 6.24 -2.61
N CYS A 73 -0.47 6.53 -3.20
CA CYS A 73 0.81 6.33 -2.53
C CYS A 73 0.95 7.21 -1.28
N ASN A 74 0.57 8.49 -1.35
CA ASN A 74 0.58 9.39 -0.20
C ASN A 74 -0.31 8.88 0.93
N TRP A 75 -1.52 8.41 0.60
CA TRP A 75 -2.42 7.81 1.57
C TRP A 75 -1.84 6.53 2.19
N LEU A 76 -1.20 5.67 1.40
CA LEU A 76 -0.51 4.47 1.93
C LEU A 76 0.60 4.85 2.91
N MET A 77 1.43 5.85 2.57
CA MET A 77 2.51 6.30 3.46
C MET A 77 1.97 6.79 4.80
N ASP A 78 0.90 7.59 4.79
CA ASP A 78 0.31 8.14 6.00
C ASP A 78 -0.47 7.10 6.83
N LYS A 79 -1.35 6.32 6.19
CA LYS A 79 -2.33 5.47 6.89
C LYS A 79 -1.90 4.02 7.06
N VAL A 80 -1.07 3.49 6.16
CA VAL A 80 -0.64 2.08 6.19
C VAL A 80 0.77 1.96 6.75
N TYR A 81 1.67 2.82 6.30
CA TYR A 81 3.06 2.80 6.71
C TYR A 81 3.37 3.73 7.88
N GLU A 82 2.44 4.62 8.25
CA GLU A 82 2.53 5.54 9.38
C GLU A 82 3.83 6.37 9.39
N THR A 83 4.40 6.67 8.22
CA THR A 83 5.70 7.35 8.10
C THR A 83 5.65 8.78 8.65
N SER A 84 4.46 9.38 8.71
CA SER A 84 4.20 10.70 9.29
C SER A 84 4.46 10.78 10.81
N LYS A 85 4.47 9.65 11.54
CA LYS A 85 4.64 9.63 13.01
C LYS A 85 6.10 9.66 13.48
N VAL A 86 7.06 9.46 12.57
CA VAL A 86 8.49 9.39 12.92
C VAL A 86 9.04 10.76 13.39
N GLN A 87 8.31 11.86 13.16
CA GLN A 87 8.77 13.22 13.51
C GLN A 87 8.34 13.73 14.89
N SER A 88 7.49 13.01 15.64
CA SER A 88 7.00 13.45 16.97
C SER A 88 7.72 12.81 18.16
N SER A 89 8.81 12.08 17.93
CA SER A 89 9.64 11.48 18.98
C SER A 89 11.04 12.09 18.97
N SER A 90 11.13 13.37 19.32
CA SER A 90 12.37 14.00 19.79
C SER A 90 12.04 14.69 21.11
N ASN A 91 12.67 14.18 22.17
CA ASN A 91 12.57 14.67 23.56
C ASN A 91 12.95 16.15 23.69
#